data_AF-A0A947W7S8-F1
#
_entry.id   AF-A0A947W7S8-F1
#
_cell.length_a   1.000
_cell.length_b   1.000
_cell.length_c   1.000
_cell.angle_alpha   90.00
_cell.angle_beta   90.00
_cell.angle_gamma   90.00
#
_symmetry.space_group_name_H-M   'P 1'
#
loop_
_entity.id
_entity.type
_entity.pdbx_description
1 polymer ?
#
loop_
_entity_poly.entity_id
_entity_poly.type
_entity_poly.pdbx_seq_one_letter_code
_entity_poly.pdbx_strand_id
1 'polypeptide(L)'
;VNKSDRAGADFMVRSIQSMIELSDFGNGWIPPIVLTQANSDTGMDVLLDNFDKFVAYQKENGHFEKRRRQQLIMEVGDILQDLLRREVQSAFESGVIEDIVLEKIINHESDPYSAAYDLLESRTNLQSN
;
A
#
# COMPACT_ATOMS: atom_id res chain seq x y z
N VAL A 1 -20.39 12.13 4.89
CA VAL A 1 -21.56 11.26 4.67
C VAL A 1 -22.24 11.69 3.38
N ASN A 2 -22.11 10.89 2.31
CA ASN A 2 -22.72 11.17 1.01
C ASN A 2 -24.20 10.71 0.97
N LYS A 3 -24.98 11.22 0.02
CA LYS A 3 -26.44 11.03 -0.12
C LYS A 3 -27.19 11.52 1.12
N SER A 4 -26.81 12.71 1.60
CA SER A 4 -27.38 13.31 2.80
C SER A 4 -28.88 13.64 2.70
N ASP A 5 -29.43 13.62 1.49
CA ASP A 5 -30.87 13.69 1.18
C ASP A 5 -31.67 12.47 1.66
N ARG A 6 -31.00 11.33 1.91
CA ARG A 6 -31.68 10.09 2.25
C ARG A 6 -32.08 10.02 3.72
N ALA A 7 -33.25 9.43 3.96
CA ALA A 7 -33.65 9.02 5.29
C ALA A 7 -32.56 8.14 5.93
N GLY A 8 -32.10 8.53 7.12
CA GLY A 8 -31.01 7.85 7.85
C GLY A 8 -29.65 8.55 7.79
N ALA A 9 -29.47 9.60 6.98
CA ALA A 9 -28.23 10.38 6.98
C ALA A 9 -27.91 10.98 8.35
N ASP A 10 -28.91 11.54 9.03
CA ASP A 10 -28.75 12.10 10.39
C ASP A 10 -28.36 11.05 11.43
N PHE A 11 -28.90 9.83 11.30
CA PHE A 11 -28.52 8.71 12.18
C PHE A 11 -27.05 8.36 11.96
N MET A 12 -26.61 8.23 10.70
CA MET A 12 -25.22 7.94 10.37
C MET A 12 -24.26 9.03 10.88
N VAL A 13 -24.63 10.30 10.76
CA VAL A 13 -23.85 11.42 11.32
C VAL A 13 -23.68 11.26 12.83
N ARG A 14 -24.76 11.01 13.57
CA ARG A 14 -24.69 10.82 15.03
C ARG A 14 -23.84 9.61 15.41
N SER A 15 -23.97 8.50 14.69
CA SER A 15 -23.15 7.31 14.91
C SER A 15 -21.66 7.60 14.71
N ILE A 16 -21.29 8.29 13.63
CA ILE A 16 -19.90 8.68 13.38
C ILE A 16 -19.42 9.68 14.43
N GLN A 17 -20.25 10.63 14.84
CA GLN A 17 -19.93 11.60 15.89
C GLN A 17 -19.56 10.89 17.20
N SER A 18 -20.37 9.91 17.63
CA SER A 18 -20.07 9.12 18.83
C SER A 18 -18.78 8.29 18.69
N MET A 19 -18.49 7.78 17.49
CA MET A 19 -17.22 7.07 17.25
C MET A 19 -16.02 8.01 17.35
N ILE A 20 -16.14 9.24 16.84
CA ILE A 20 -15.11 10.28 16.94
C ILE A 20 -14.87 10.66 18.40
N GLU A 21 -15.94 10.87 19.18
CA GLU A 21 -15.84 11.22 20.61
C GLU A 21 -15.16 10.13 21.46
N LEU A 22 -15.28 8.87 21.06
CA LEU A 22 -14.63 7.73 21.72
C LEU A 22 -13.21 7.43 21.21
N SER A 23 -12.78 8.09 20.13
CA SER A 23 -11.48 7.83 19.49
C SER A 23 -10.42 8.81 20.00
N ASP A 24 -9.22 8.29 20.27
CA ASP A 24 -8.03 9.12 20.46
C ASP A 24 -7.31 9.29 19.11
N PHE A 25 -7.32 10.50 18.58
CA PHE A 25 -6.73 10.79 17.27
C PHE A 25 -5.21 10.94 17.30
N GLY A 26 -4.59 11.06 18.49
CA GLY A 26 -3.14 11.01 18.72
C GLY A 26 -2.31 12.15 18.10
N ASN A 27 -2.69 12.65 16.92
CA ASN A 27 -2.11 13.82 16.24
C ASN A 27 -2.80 15.12 16.68
N GLY A 28 -4.02 15.05 17.22
CA GLY A 28 -4.82 16.22 17.62
C GLY A 28 -5.70 16.79 16.51
N TRP A 29 -5.72 16.18 15.32
CA TRP A 29 -6.70 16.51 14.28
C TRP A 29 -7.97 15.68 14.46
N ILE A 30 -9.06 16.36 14.79
CA ILE A 30 -10.38 15.74 14.87
C ILE A 30 -11.04 15.86 13.49
N PRO A 31 -11.33 14.74 12.80
CA PRO A 31 -11.87 14.79 11.45
C PRO A 31 -13.30 15.39 11.45
N PRO A 32 -13.58 16.40 10.61
CA PRO A 32 -14.92 16.96 10.51
C PRO A 32 -15.87 16.00 9.78
N ILE A 33 -17.14 15.97 10.20
CA ILE A 33 -18.20 15.27 9.47
C ILE A 33 -18.83 16.22 8.47
N VAL A 34 -18.61 15.98 7.17
CA VAL A 34 -19.22 16.75 6.08
C VAL A 34 -20.36 15.95 5.44
N LEU A 35 -21.55 16.55 5.32
CA LEU A 35 -22.68 16.00 4.58
C LEU A 35 -22.56 16.39 3.11
N THR A 36 -22.72 15.43 2.20
CA THR A 36 -22.62 15.68 0.75
C THR A 36 -23.73 14.99 -0.04
N GLN A 37 -24.03 15.52 -1.23
CA GLN A 37 -24.86 14.89 -2.26
C GLN A 37 -24.14 15.03 -3.60
N ALA A 38 -23.39 13.99 -3.98
CA ALA A 38 -22.50 14.07 -5.15
C ALA A 38 -23.24 14.31 -6.48
N ASN A 39 -24.49 13.84 -6.60
CA ASN A 39 -25.30 14.03 -7.82
C ASN A 39 -25.85 15.45 -7.99
N SER A 40 -25.91 16.24 -6.92
CA SER A 40 -26.37 17.62 -6.91
C SER A 40 -25.27 18.60 -6.49
N ASP A 41 -24.01 18.14 -6.47
CA ASP A 41 -22.82 18.90 -6.08
C ASP A 41 -22.93 19.61 -4.71
N THR A 42 -23.76 19.07 -3.82
CA THR A 42 -24.05 19.73 -2.53
C THR A 42 -23.01 19.35 -1.49
N GLY A 43 -22.43 20.35 -0.82
CA GLY A 43 -21.44 20.19 0.25
C GLY A 43 -20.02 19.81 -0.23
N MET A 44 -19.80 19.82 -1.54
CA MET A 44 -18.50 19.49 -2.14
C MET A 44 -17.45 20.59 -1.92
N ASP A 45 -17.88 21.84 -1.92
CA ASP A 45 -17.08 23.02 -1.54
C ASP A 45 -16.56 22.90 -0.11
N VAL A 46 -17.45 22.58 0.84
CA VAL A 46 -17.10 22.35 2.25
C VAL A 46 -16.16 21.16 2.39
N LEU A 47 -16.38 20.09 1.63
CA LEU A 47 -15.50 18.93 1.63
C LEU A 47 -14.08 19.29 1.16
N LEU A 48 -13.96 20.05 0.06
CA LEU A 48 -12.68 20.48 -0.49
C LEU A 48 -11.93 21.42 0.46
N ASP A 49 -12.62 22.40 1.06
CA ASP A 49 -12.02 23.29 2.05
C ASP A 49 -11.47 22.52 3.27
N ASN A 50 -12.22 21.55 3.79
CA ASN A 50 -11.74 20.71 4.88
C ASN A 50 -10.58 19.79 4.45
N PHE A 51 -10.57 19.33 3.19
CA PHE A 51 -9.45 18.57 2.64
C PHE A 51 -8.18 19.43 2.59
N ASP A 52 -8.27 20.66 2.10
CA ASP A 52 -7.12 21.57 2.01
C ASP A 52 -6.57 21.91 3.40
N LYS A 53 -7.45 22.17 4.38
CA LYS A 53 -7.06 22.37 5.79
C LYS A 53 -6.34 21.17 6.37
N PHE A 54 -6.84 19.96 6.12
CA PHE A 54 -6.18 18.73 6.57
C PHE A 54 -4.81 18.55 5.91
N VAL A 55 -4.68 18.83 4.61
CA VAL A 55 -3.40 18.77 3.91
C VAL A 55 -2.40 19.77 4.50
N ALA A 56 -2.82 21.00 4.77
CA ALA A 56 -1.98 22.02 5.40
C ALA A 56 -1.50 21.55 6.78
N TYR A 57 -2.42 21.09 7.63
CA TYR A 57 -2.11 20.54 8.94
C TYR A 57 -1.13 19.35 8.89
N GLN A 58 -1.29 18.44 7.92
CA GLN A 58 -0.39 17.30 7.75
C GLN A 58 1.02 17.70 7.30
N LYS A 59 1.12 18.78 6.51
CA LYS A 59 2.41 19.34 6.06
C LYS A 59 3.12 20.06 7.20
N GLU A 60 2.41 20.92 7.94
CA GLU A 60 2.96 21.67 9.08
C GLU A 60 3.53 20.74 10.16
N ASN A 61 2.86 19.61 10.42
CA ASN A 61 3.32 18.63 11.42
C ASN A 61 4.34 17.61 10.88
N GLY A 62 4.80 17.74 9.63
CA GLY A 62 5.78 16.84 9.00
C GLY A 62 5.28 15.42 8.72
N HIS A 63 4.02 15.10 9.06
CA HIS A 63 3.41 13.80 8.83
C HIS A 63 3.24 13.49 7.33
N PHE A 64 2.97 14.52 6.52
CA PHE A 64 2.80 14.37 5.08
C PHE A 64 4.03 13.75 4.42
N GLU A 65 5.20 14.35 4.62
CA GLU A 65 6.46 13.86 4.03
C GLU A 65 6.86 12.48 4.59
N LYS A 66 6.67 12.25 5.89
CA LYS A 66 6.94 10.93 6.50
C LYS A 66 6.09 9.83 5.85
N ARG A 67 4.78 10.06 5.71
CA ARG A 67 3.86 9.12 5.07
C ARG A 67 4.17 8.94 3.60
N ARG A 68 4.50 10.03 2.89
CA ARG A 68 4.88 9.99 1.48
C ARG A 68 6.13 9.13 1.26
N ARG A 69 7.15 9.30 2.10
CA ARG A 69 8.36 8.46 2.06
C ARG A 69 8.05 6.98 2.29
N GLN A 70 7.21 6.66 3.27
CA GLN A 70 6.80 5.28 3.55
C GLN A 70 6.04 4.67 2.35
N GLN A 71 5.11 5.41 1.77
CA GLN A 71 4.37 4.99 0.57
C GLN A 71 5.31 4.72 -0.60
N LEU A 72 6.25 5.63 -0.87
CA LEU A 72 7.23 5.45 -1.95
C LEU A 72 8.11 4.22 -1.73
N ILE A 73 8.55 3.96 -0.49
CA ILE A 73 9.34 2.75 -0.18
C ILE A 73 8.52 1.48 -0.42
N MET A 74 7.24 1.46 -0.02
CA MET A 74 6.36 0.32 -0.28
C MET A 74 6.14 0.13 -1.78
N GLU A 75 5.88 1.20 -2.53
CA GLU A 75 5.69 1.18 -3.98
C GLU A 75 6.94 0.66 -4.70
N VAL A 76 8.13 1.13 -4.33
CA VAL A 76 9.40 0.61 -4.85
C VAL A 76 9.56 -0.88 -4.51
N GLY A 77 9.21 -1.29 -3.29
CA GLY A 77 9.26 -2.68 -2.87
C GLY A 77 8.31 -3.58 -3.65
N ASP A 78 7.10 -3.12 -3.95
CA ASP A 78 6.10 -3.84 -4.75
C ASP A 78 6.55 -3.99 -6.21
N ILE A 79 7.08 -2.91 -6.79
CA ILE A 79 7.66 -2.93 -8.15
C ILE A 79 8.84 -3.90 -8.22
N LEU A 80 9.75 -3.85 -7.24
CA LEU A 80 10.91 -4.74 -7.19
C LEU A 80 10.48 -6.21 -7.10
N GLN A 81 9.48 -6.53 -6.28
CA GLN A 81 8.94 -7.89 -6.17
C GLN A 81 8.33 -8.38 -7.48
N ASP A 82 7.56 -7.53 -8.19
CA ASP A 82 6.99 -7.89 -9.49
C ASP A 82 8.08 -8.14 -10.54
N LEU A 83 9.09 -7.27 -10.60
CA LEU A 83 10.23 -7.43 -11.51
C LEU A 83 10.98 -8.74 -11.25
N LEU A 84 11.35 -9.01 -9.99
CA LEU A 84 12.05 -10.25 -9.62
C LEU A 84 11.20 -11.49 -9.94
N ARG A 85 9.89 -11.45 -9.63
CA ARG A 85 8.97 -12.54 -9.96
C ARG A 85 8.96 -12.83 -11.46
N ARG A 86 8.81 -11.81 -12.30
CA ARG A 86 8.79 -11.97 -13.77
C ARG A 86 10.10 -12.51 -14.30
N GLU A 87 11.21 -12.04 -13.73
CA GLU A 87 12.53 -12.47 -14.14
C GLU A 87 12.79 -13.95 -13.79
N VAL A 88 12.40 -14.38 -12.59
CA VAL A 88 12.45 -15.79 -12.18
C VAL A 88 11.56 -16.63 -13.09
N GLN A 89 10.33 -16.19 -13.35
CA GLN A 89 9.40 -16.88 -14.25
C GLN A 89 10.02 -17.07 -15.65
N SER A 90 10.61 -16.03 -16.22
CA SER A 90 11.27 -16.10 -17.52
C SER A 90 12.46 -17.06 -17.53
N ALA A 91 13.21 -17.14 -16.44
CA ALA A 91 14.37 -18.04 -16.33
C ALA A 91 13.93 -19.51 -16.25
N PHE A 92 12.82 -19.81 -15.57
CA PHE A 92 12.19 -21.14 -15.61
C PHE A 92 11.70 -21.48 -17.03
N GLU A 93 11.00 -20.56 -17.69
CA GLU A 93 10.49 -20.78 -19.07
C GLU A 93 11.62 -20.99 -20.09
N SER A 94 12.80 -20.44 -19.85
CA SER A 94 13.97 -20.62 -20.72
C SER A 94 14.71 -21.96 -20.54
N GLY A 95 14.33 -22.79 -19.56
CA GLY A 95 14.98 -24.07 -19.24
C GLY A 95 16.32 -23.95 -18.49
N VAL A 96 16.90 -22.75 -18.42
CA VAL A 96 18.21 -22.50 -17.77
C VAL A 96 18.24 -22.93 -16.29
N ILE A 97 17.13 -22.77 -15.58
CA ILE A 97 17.04 -23.15 -14.15
C ILE A 97 16.76 -24.65 -13.98
N GLU A 98 15.96 -25.25 -14.87
CA GLU A 98 15.60 -26.68 -14.78
C GLU A 98 16.86 -27.56 -14.81
N ASP A 99 17.77 -27.34 -15.75
CA ASP A 99 18.97 -28.18 -15.89
C ASP A 99 19.93 -28.05 -14.68
N ILE A 100 20.04 -26.87 -14.07
CA ILE A 100 21.02 -26.60 -13.00
C ILE A 100 20.52 -27.09 -11.63
N VAL A 101 19.22 -26.94 -11.36
CA VAL A 101 18.64 -27.15 -10.03
C VAL A 101 17.96 -28.51 -9.93
N LEU A 102 17.27 -28.94 -10.98
CA LEU A 102 16.45 -30.15 -10.92
C LEU A 102 17.30 -31.42 -10.81
N GLU A 103 18.45 -31.50 -11.51
CA GLU A 103 19.34 -32.65 -11.41
C GLU A 103 19.88 -32.86 -9.99
N LYS A 104 20.31 -31.78 -9.32
CA LYS A 104 20.84 -31.85 -7.95
C LYS A 104 19.76 -32.26 -6.94
N ILE A 105 18.52 -31.80 -7.13
CA ILE A 105 17.40 -32.17 -6.26
C ILE A 105 17.00 -33.63 -6.50
N ILE A 106 16.91 -34.07 -7.76
CA ILE A 106 16.59 -35.46 -8.12
C ILE A 106 17.65 -36.42 -7.57
N ASN A 107 18.92 -36.05 -7.63
CA ASN A 107 20.04 -36.87 -7.13
C ASN A 107 20.19 -36.81 -5.59
N HIS A 108 19.30 -36.12 -4.87
CA HIS A 108 19.36 -35.90 -3.43
C HIS A 108 20.64 -35.19 -2.94
N GLU A 109 21.29 -34.43 -3.82
CA GLU A 109 22.49 -33.64 -3.52
C GLU A 109 22.14 -32.25 -2.96
N SER A 110 20.90 -31.81 -3.14
CA SER A 110 20.35 -30.56 -2.57
C SER A 110 18.84 -30.69 -2.35
N ASP A 111 18.29 -29.75 -1.58
CA ASP A 111 16.84 -29.60 -1.38
C ASP A 111 16.33 -28.31 -2.06
N PRO A 112 15.01 -28.18 -2.31
CA PRO A 112 14.46 -27.03 -3.03
C PRO A 112 14.78 -25.67 -2.41
N TYR A 113 14.91 -25.60 -1.08
CA TYR A 113 15.22 -24.34 -0.40
C TYR A 113 16.68 -23.95 -0.62
N SER A 114 17.60 -24.89 -0.39
CA SER A 114 19.04 -24.68 -0.59
C SER A 114 19.35 -24.33 -2.04
N ALA A 115 18.75 -25.03 -3.01
CA ALA A 115 18.98 -24.75 -4.42
C ALA A 115 18.42 -23.39 -4.87
N ALA A 116 17.27 -22.95 -4.33
CA ALA A 116 16.75 -21.62 -4.57
C ALA A 116 17.67 -20.53 -3.98
N TYR A 117 18.24 -20.77 -2.80
CA TYR A 117 19.17 -19.86 -2.16
C TYR A 117 20.49 -19.72 -2.94
N ASP A 118 21.08 -20.84 -3.37
CA ASP A 118 22.30 -20.85 -4.21
C ASP A 118 22.08 -20.11 -5.54
N LEU A 119 20.91 -20.31 -6.16
CA LEU A 119 20.53 -19.62 -7.38
C LEU A 119 20.47 -18.09 -7.16
N LEU A 120 19.88 -17.64 -6.05
CA LEU A 120 19.83 -16.22 -5.68
C LEU A 120 21.23 -15.64 -5.44
N GLU A 121 22.12 -16.35 -4.73
CA GLU A 121 23.49 -15.87 -4.48
C GLU A 121 24.32 -15.75 -5.77
N SER A 122 24.23 -16.77 -6.65
CA SER A 122 24.97 -16.77 -7.92
C SER A 122 24.62 -15.56 -8.81
N ARG A 123 23.35 -15.14 -8.79
CA ARG A 123 22.81 -13.97 -9.48
C ARG A 123 23.33 -12.64 -8.93
N THR A 124 23.43 -12.54 -7.61
CA THR A 124 23.86 -11.31 -6.91
C THR A 124 25.34 -11.03 -7.16
N ASN A 125 26.15 -12.09 -7.32
CA ASN A 125 27.58 -11.99 -7.62
C ASN A 125 27.86 -11.63 -9.10
N LEU A 126 26.95 -11.96 -10.02
CA LEU A 126 27.09 -11.65 -11.46
C LEU A 126 26.79 -10.18 -11.81
N GLN A 127 26.04 -9.44 -10.99
CA GLN A 127 25.76 -8.01 -11.19
C GLN A 127 26.77 -7.08 -10.49
N SER A 128 27.71 -7.63 -9.71
CA SER A 128 28.70 -6.87 -8.94
C SER A 128 30.07 -6.74 -9.63
N ASN A 129 30.16 -7.11 -10.92
CA ASN A 129 31.30 -6.92 -11.82
C ASN A 129 30.86 -6.16 -13.07
#